data_AF-T1HP23-F1
#
_entry.id   AF-T1HP23-F1
#
_cell.length_a   1.000
_cell.length_b   1.000
_cell.length_c   1.000
_cell.angle_alpha   90.00
_cell.angle_beta   90.00
_cell.angle_gamma   90.00
#
_symmetry.space_group_name_H-M   'P 1'
#
loop_
_entity.id
_entity.type
_entity.pdbx_description
1 polymer ?
#
loop_
_entity_poly.entity_id
_entity_poly.type
_entity_poly.pdbx_seq_one_letter_code
_entity_poly.pdbx_strand_id
1 'polypeptide(L)'
;MYVLPLKQIILIIWLIFIIFAINVSTSIENVQYKYSENKSLNLLLDDVCTNLKKNAKAIGLEPLKLPDLMEAYNQSFWIIGKLTEVYNLTNGKMYNLETMHRYGDSSVSYENATLEVQLEVEVENLKVEYFLESSFNGHELHGILHGDLKMLRIRFAATVETKTLNITLKEISFPHPG
;
A
#
# COMPACT_ATOMS: atom_id res chain seq x y z
N MET A 1 23.17 -9.55 3.37
CA MET A 1 22.21 -8.63 2.72
C MET A 1 21.06 -9.51 2.25
N TYR A 2 20.00 -9.62 3.06
CA TYR A 2 18.84 -10.47 2.75
C TYR A 2 17.89 -9.71 1.84
N VAL A 3 17.61 -10.26 0.67
CA VAL A 3 16.61 -9.74 -0.27
C VAL A 3 15.34 -10.54 0.00
N LEU A 4 14.30 -9.86 0.50
CA LEU A 4 12.97 -10.47 0.70
C LEU A 4 12.46 -11.00 -0.66
N PRO A 5 12.02 -12.27 -0.76
CA PRO A 5 11.43 -12.79 -2.00
C PRO A 5 10.22 -11.96 -2.41
N LEU A 6 10.14 -11.65 -3.70
CA LEU A 6 9.12 -10.81 -4.35
C LEU A 6 7.67 -11.12 -3.90
N LYS A 7 7.35 -12.38 -3.59
CA LYS A 7 6.02 -12.79 -3.10
C LYS A 7 5.67 -12.17 -1.74
N GLN A 8 6.64 -11.98 -0.86
CA GLN A 8 6.45 -11.36 0.46
C GLN A 8 6.26 -9.85 0.35
N ILE A 9 6.98 -9.21 -0.57
CA ILE A 9 6.77 -7.79 -0.92
C ILE A 9 5.33 -7.60 -1.44
N ILE A 10 4.85 -8.48 -2.31
CA ILE A 10 3.47 -8.44 -2.84
C ILE A 10 2.43 -8.63 -1.73
N LEU A 11 2.65 -9.54 -0.77
CA LEU A 11 1.72 -9.79 0.34
C LEU A 11 1.63 -8.58 1.29
N ILE A 12 2.79 -8.01 1.65
CA ILE A 12 2.88 -6.82 2.50
C ILE A 12 2.20 -5.63 1.80
N ILE A 13 2.44 -5.46 0.50
CA ILE A 13 1.80 -4.43 -0.32
C ILE A 13 0.28 -4.62 -0.41
N TRP A 14 -0.21 -5.87 -0.55
CA TRP A 14 -1.64 -6.19 -0.52
C TRP A 14 -2.29 -5.80 0.81
N LEU A 15 -1.60 -6.06 1.92
CA LEU A 15 -2.06 -5.72 3.27
C LEU A 15 -2.07 -4.20 3.49
N ILE A 16 -1.03 -3.50 3.03
CA ILE A 16 -0.98 -2.03 3.01
C ILE A 16 -2.16 -1.47 2.21
N PHE A 17 -2.51 -2.09 1.07
CA PHE A 17 -3.62 -1.66 0.25
C PHE A 17 -4.99 -1.87 0.93
N ILE A 18 -5.24 -3.04 1.53
CA ILE A 18 -6.50 -3.29 2.25
C ILE A 18 -6.65 -2.30 3.40
N ILE A 19 -5.57 -2.04 4.14
CA ILE A 19 -5.57 -1.09 5.26
C ILE A 19 -5.75 0.35 4.74
N PHE A 20 -5.09 0.72 3.64
CA PHE A 20 -5.27 2.03 3.00
C PHE A 20 -6.71 2.22 2.50
N ALA A 21 -7.28 1.23 1.82
CA ALA A 21 -8.64 1.26 1.30
C ALA A 21 -9.68 1.35 2.44
N ILE A 22 -9.47 0.64 3.55
CA ILE A 22 -10.33 0.72 4.74
C ILE A 22 -10.22 2.11 5.39
N ASN A 23 -9.01 2.63 5.60
CA ASN A 23 -8.80 3.93 6.25
C ASN A 23 -9.25 5.11 5.37
N VAL A 24 -9.10 5.02 4.05
CA VAL A 24 -9.66 5.99 3.11
C VAL A 24 -11.19 5.96 3.16
N SER A 25 -11.81 4.78 3.20
CA SER A 25 -13.27 4.67 3.30
C SER A 25 -13.82 5.27 4.60
N THR A 26 -13.20 4.98 5.75
CA THR A 26 -13.62 5.51 7.06
C THR A 26 -13.30 7.00 7.25
N SER A 27 -12.21 7.50 6.66
CA SER A 27 -11.90 8.94 6.67
C SER A 27 -12.80 9.74 5.73
N ILE A 28 -13.26 9.15 4.62
CA ILE A 28 -14.25 9.77 3.74
C ILE A 28 -15.61 9.92 4.43
N GLU A 29 -16.04 8.96 5.26
CA GLU A 29 -17.27 9.10 6.05
C GLU A 29 -17.21 10.25 7.07
N ASN A 30 -16.02 10.54 7.61
CA ASN A 30 -15.82 11.58 8.64
C ASN A 30 -15.49 12.97 8.07
N VAL A 31 -15.24 13.09 6.76
CA VAL A 31 -14.96 14.35 6.09
C VAL A 31 -16.10 14.66 5.12
N GLN A 32 -16.96 15.61 5.50
CA GLN A 32 -17.97 16.16 4.58
C GLN A 32 -17.29 16.96 3.47
N TYR A 33 -17.04 16.31 2.33
CA TYR A 33 -16.51 16.98 1.15
C TYR A 33 -17.60 17.81 0.48
N LYS A 34 -17.50 19.13 0.62
CA LYS A 34 -18.36 20.09 -0.10
C LYS A 34 -17.79 20.26 -1.52
N TYR A 35 -18.11 19.33 -2.42
CA TYR A 35 -17.70 19.47 -3.83
C TYR A 35 -18.57 20.52 -4.52
N SER A 36 -17.90 21.57 -5.00
CA SER A 36 -18.45 22.63 -5.84
C SER A 36 -17.55 22.76 -7.06
N GLU A 37 -18.17 22.72 -8.25
CA GLU A 37 -17.63 23.02 -9.60
C GLU A 37 -16.96 21.89 -10.41
N ASN A 38 -17.08 22.04 -11.74
CA ASN A 38 -16.51 21.22 -12.83
C ASN A 38 -14.97 21.22 -12.81
N LYS A 39 -14.35 20.53 -11.86
CA LYS A 39 -12.90 20.32 -11.82
C LYS A 39 -12.48 19.15 -12.70
N SER A 40 -11.32 19.26 -13.33
CA SER A 40 -10.70 18.10 -14.00
C SER A 40 -10.35 17.03 -12.96
N LEU A 41 -10.37 15.75 -13.40
CA LEU A 41 -10.05 14.62 -12.53
C LEU A 41 -8.66 14.72 -11.89
N ASN A 42 -7.71 15.31 -12.61
CA ASN A 42 -6.38 15.65 -12.10
C ASN A 42 -6.43 16.57 -10.89
N LEU A 43 -7.14 17.69 -10.98
CA LEU A 43 -7.26 18.64 -9.88
C LEU A 43 -7.98 18.01 -8.68
N LEU A 44 -8.97 17.14 -8.93
CA LEU A 44 -9.64 16.41 -7.87
C LEU A 44 -8.70 15.45 -7.15
N LEU A 45 -7.86 14.71 -7.87
CA LEU A 45 -6.87 13.84 -7.27
C LEU A 45 -5.79 14.64 -6.52
N ASP A 46 -5.35 15.77 -7.06
CA ASP A 46 -4.40 16.68 -6.40
C ASP A 46 -4.97 17.22 -5.06
N ASP A 47 -6.25 17.60 -5.05
CA ASP A 47 -6.97 18.04 -3.84
C ASP A 47 -7.10 16.90 -2.82
N VAL A 48 -7.43 15.68 -3.26
CA VAL A 48 -7.51 14.50 -2.39
C VAL A 48 -6.16 14.20 -1.76
N CYS A 49 -5.09 14.12 -2.56
CA CYS A 49 -3.74 13.92 -2.04
C CYS A 49 -3.40 15.01 -1.02
N THR A 50 -3.62 16.28 -1.34
CA THR A 50 -3.34 17.41 -0.44
C THR A 50 -4.09 17.29 0.90
N ASN A 51 -5.36 16.88 0.86
CA ASN A 51 -6.16 16.69 2.06
C ASN A 51 -5.69 15.49 2.89
N LEU A 52 -5.32 14.38 2.26
CA LEU A 52 -4.74 13.23 2.95
C LEU A 52 -3.44 13.62 3.66
N LYS A 53 -2.55 14.36 2.99
CA LYS A 53 -1.32 14.88 3.60
C LYS A 53 -1.59 15.73 4.83
N LYS A 54 -2.48 16.73 4.68
CA LYS A 54 -2.81 17.67 5.75
C LYS A 54 -3.36 16.98 7.00
N ASN A 55 -4.04 15.85 6.82
CA ASN A 55 -4.69 15.11 7.89
C ASN A 55 -4.00 13.78 8.23
N ALA A 56 -2.82 13.48 7.67
CA ALA A 56 -2.21 12.15 7.69
C ALA A 56 -2.07 11.56 9.10
N LYS A 57 -1.64 12.39 10.07
CA LYS A 57 -1.53 11.98 11.48
C LYS A 57 -2.89 11.70 12.12
N ALA A 58 -3.89 12.54 11.84
CA ALA A 58 -5.22 12.43 12.45
C ALA A 58 -5.96 11.18 11.96
N ILE A 59 -5.75 10.76 10.72
CA ILE A 59 -6.37 9.57 10.13
C ILE A 59 -5.50 8.29 10.31
N GLY A 60 -4.38 8.38 11.03
CA GLY A 60 -3.50 7.23 11.26
C GLY A 60 -2.72 6.76 10.03
N LEU A 61 -2.53 7.62 9.03
CA LEU A 61 -1.71 7.37 7.84
C LEU A 61 -0.21 7.59 8.12
N GLU A 62 0.12 8.39 9.13
CA GLU A 62 1.51 8.75 9.45
C GLU A 62 1.77 8.72 10.98
N PRO A 63 2.40 7.65 11.53
CA PRO A 63 2.71 6.39 10.86
C PRO A 63 1.48 5.50 10.70
N LEU A 64 1.42 4.78 9.58
CA LEU A 64 0.45 3.71 9.35
C LEU A 64 0.88 2.46 10.10
N LYS A 65 0.01 1.94 10.98
CA LYS A 65 0.25 0.66 11.66
C LYS A 65 0.06 -0.50 10.68
N LEU A 66 1.04 -1.38 10.64
CA LEU A 66 1.01 -2.62 9.86
C LEU A 66 0.70 -3.79 10.81
N PRO A 67 0.05 -4.86 10.33
CA PRO A 67 -0.26 -6.01 11.15
C PRO A 67 1.01 -6.79 11.50
N ASP A 68 0.91 -7.54 12.59
CA ASP A 68 1.91 -8.54 12.93
C ASP A 68 1.86 -9.70 11.91
N LEU A 69 3.02 -10.21 11.52
CA LEU A 69 3.18 -11.27 10.53
C LEU A 69 4.07 -12.38 11.09
N MET A 70 3.61 -13.61 11.01
CA MET A 70 4.42 -14.79 11.32
C MET A 70 4.54 -15.64 10.06
N GLU A 71 5.77 -15.84 9.58
CA GLU A 71 6.06 -16.67 8.42
C GLU A 71 7.12 -17.72 8.73
N ALA A 72 6.95 -18.91 8.15
CA ALA A 72 7.94 -19.97 8.18
C ALA A 72 8.52 -20.17 6.78
N TYR A 73 9.80 -19.89 6.64
CA TYR A 73 10.54 -20.11 5.41
C TYR A 73 11.25 -21.47 5.44
N ASN A 74 11.01 -22.26 4.40
CA ASN A 74 11.63 -23.58 4.24
C ASN A 74 12.55 -23.54 3.03
N GLN A 75 13.85 -23.70 3.24
CA GLN A 75 14.83 -23.76 2.16
C GLN A 75 15.57 -25.09 2.18
N SER A 76 15.53 -25.81 1.07
CA SER A 76 16.27 -27.06 0.91
C SER A 76 17.63 -26.77 0.30
N PHE A 77 18.70 -27.10 1.01
CA PHE A 77 20.07 -27.02 0.52
C PHE A 77 20.62 -28.44 0.30
N TRP A 78 21.27 -28.65 -0.84
CA TRP A 78 21.82 -29.97 -1.20
C TRP A 78 22.89 -30.48 -0.23
N ILE A 79 23.62 -29.58 0.44
CA ILE A 79 24.70 -29.91 1.38
C ILE A 79 24.20 -30.06 2.83
N ILE A 80 23.25 -29.22 3.23
CA ILE A 80 22.90 -28.99 4.65
C ILE A 80 21.50 -29.52 5.01
N GLY A 81 20.77 -30.08 4.03
CA GLY A 81 19.41 -30.57 4.20
C GLY A 81 18.36 -29.45 4.17
N LYS A 82 17.19 -29.71 4.77
CA LYS A 82 16.08 -28.76 4.83
C LYS A 82 16.26 -27.81 6.01
N LEU A 83 16.44 -26.53 5.71
CA LEU A 83 16.45 -25.45 6.67
C LEU A 83 15.04 -24.91 6.86
N THR A 84 14.59 -24.78 8.11
CA THR A 84 13.36 -24.07 8.45
C THR A 84 13.74 -22.86 9.31
N GLU A 85 13.32 -21.69 8.87
CA GLU A 85 13.51 -20.43 9.58
C GLU A 85 12.13 -19.82 9.82
N VAL A 86 11.84 -19.45 11.06
CA VAL A 86 10.57 -18.79 11.41
C VAL A 86 10.89 -17.35 11.74
N TYR A 87 10.13 -16.43 11.15
CA TYR A 87 10.23 -15.01 11.42
C TYR A 87 8.90 -14.50 11.96
N ASN A 88 8.97 -13.74 13.04
CA ASN A 88 7.88 -13.00 13.63
C ASN A 88 8.19 -11.51 13.49
N LEU A 89 7.32 -10.79 12.78
CA LEU A 89 7.39 -9.37 12.56
C LEU A 89 6.26 -8.72 13.35
N THR A 90 6.60 -7.97 14.40
CA THR A 90 5.61 -7.33 15.26
C THR A 90 5.72 -5.81 15.29
N ASN A 91 4.62 -5.15 15.65
CA ASN A 91 4.54 -3.69 15.84
C ASN A 91 5.00 -2.91 14.59
N GLY A 92 4.56 -3.39 13.43
CA GLY A 92 4.93 -2.81 12.15
C GLY A 92 4.43 -1.39 11.98
N LYS A 93 5.28 -0.53 11.40
CA LYS A 93 4.97 0.86 11.11
C LYS A 93 5.46 1.23 9.73
N MET A 94 4.63 1.95 9.00
CA MET A 94 4.97 2.56 7.72
C MET A 94 4.92 4.08 7.83
N TYR A 95 5.91 4.73 7.24
CA TYR A 95 6.11 6.17 7.31
C TYR A 95 6.26 6.77 5.91
N ASN A 96 6.12 8.09 5.86
CA ASN A 96 6.22 8.95 4.68
C ASN A 96 5.12 8.72 3.64
N LEU A 97 3.98 8.19 4.06
CA LEU A 97 2.79 8.12 3.19
C LEU A 97 2.25 9.51 2.86
N GLU A 98 2.53 10.51 3.71
CA GLU A 98 2.22 11.91 3.44
C GLU A 98 3.01 12.55 2.27
N THR A 99 3.97 11.83 1.66
CA THR A 99 4.64 12.33 0.44
C THR A 99 3.80 12.11 -0.82
N MET A 100 2.73 11.32 -0.71
CA MET A 100 1.83 10.90 -1.78
C MET A 100 1.40 12.03 -2.74
N HIS A 101 1.63 11.90 -4.03
CA HIS A 101 1.15 12.88 -5.02
C HIS A 101 0.70 12.19 -6.29
N ARG A 102 -0.11 12.87 -7.10
CA ARG A 102 -0.54 12.34 -8.40
C ARG A 102 0.66 12.11 -9.30
N TYR A 103 0.69 10.96 -9.97
CA TYR A 103 1.69 10.61 -10.96
C TYR A 103 1.03 10.55 -12.34
N GLY A 104 1.45 11.41 -13.27
CA GLY A 104 0.85 11.46 -14.60
C GLY A 104 -0.61 11.94 -14.62
N ASP A 105 -1.25 11.82 -15.78
CA ASP A 105 -2.63 12.28 -15.99
C ASP A 105 -3.64 11.19 -15.67
N SER A 106 -4.69 11.58 -14.96
CA SER A 106 -5.87 10.78 -14.69
C SER A 106 -6.79 10.78 -15.91
N SER A 107 -7.43 9.65 -16.18
CA SER A 107 -8.38 9.52 -17.27
C SER A 107 -9.74 9.04 -16.78
N VAL A 108 -10.78 9.50 -17.47
CA VAL A 108 -12.15 9.01 -17.31
C VAL A 108 -12.75 8.78 -18.68
N SER A 109 -13.38 7.63 -18.87
CA SER A 109 -14.16 7.32 -20.07
C SER A 109 -15.53 6.80 -19.67
N TYR A 110 -16.50 6.94 -20.57
CA TYR A 110 -17.85 6.44 -20.37
C TYR A 110 -18.30 5.71 -21.62
N GLU A 111 -18.55 4.41 -21.49
CA GLU A 111 -19.01 3.56 -22.58
C GLU A 111 -19.96 2.49 -22.02
N ASN A 112 -21.04 2.16 -22.74
CA ASN A 112 -21.97 1.08 -22.38
C ASN A 112 -22.49 1.16 -20.93
N ALA A 113 -22.84 2.36 -20.45
CA ALA A 113 -23.27 2.60 -19.07
C ALA A 113 -22.24 2.23 -17.99
N THR A 114 -20.97 2.19 -18.38
CA THR A 114 -19.83 1.96 -17.48
C THR A 114 -18.91 3.17 -17.56
N LEU A 115 -18.66 3.79 -16.41
CA LEU A 115 -17.65 4.83 -16.25
C LEU A 115 -16.34 4.15 -15.84
N GLU A 116 -15.29 4.30 -16.63
CA GLU A 116 -13.95 3.82 -16.26
C GLU A 116 -13.10 4.99 -15.81
N VAL A 117 -12.41 4.82 -14.69
CA VAL A 117 -11.54 5.81 -14.08
C VAL A 117 -10.17 5.18 -13.90
N GLN A 118 -9.13 5.87 -14.37
CA GLN A 118 -7.75 5.48 -14.16
C GLN A 118 -6.99 6.62 -13.48
N LEU A 119 -6.37 6.31 -12.35
CA LEU A 119 -5.62 7.23 -11.51
C LEU A 119 -4.24 6.62 -11.24
N GLU A 120 -3.23 7.46 -11.13
CA GLU A 120 -1.88 7.05 -10.76
C GLU A 120 -1.35 7.97 -9.66
N VAL A 121 -0.72 7.36 -8.67
CA VAL A 121 -0.24 8.03 -7.47
C VAL A 121 1.17 7.53 -7.16
N GLU A 122 2.06 8.44 -6.75
CA GLU A 122 3.41 8.15 -6.34
C GLU A 122 3.63 8.55 -4.87
N VAL A 123 4.32 7.70 -4.12
CA VAL A 123 4.78 7.95 -2.76
C VAL A 123 6.30 7.87 -2.76
N GLU A 124 6.94 8.88 -2.18
CA GLU A 124 8.40 9.00 -2.14
C GLU A 124 8.95 8.59 -0.77
N ASN A 125 10.13 7.97 -0.79
CA ASN A 125 10.91 7.66 0.41
C ASN A 125 10.09 6.94 1.50
N LEU A 126 9.25 5.99 1.10
CA LEU A 126 8.44 5.18 2.00
C LEU A 126 9.36 4.38 2.92
N LYS A 127 9.07 4.40 4.22
CA LYS A 127 9.86 3.64 5.21
C LYS A 127 8.99 2.65 5.93
N VAL A 128 9.57 1.51 6.27
CA VAL A 128 8.93 0.45 7.04
C VAL A 128 9.84 0.08 8.20
N GLU A 129 9.25 -0.08 9.37
CA GLU A 129 9.91 -0.55 10.58
C GLU A 129 9.10 -1.70 11.19
N TYR A 130 9.79 -2.76 11.61
CA TYR A 130 9.21 -3.87 12.35
C TYR A 130 10.17 -4.32 13.45
N PHE A 131 9.62 -4.84 14.55
CA PHE A 131 10.41 -5.70 15.43
C PHE A 131 10.48 -7.10 14.83
N LEU A 132 11.70 -7.60 14.69
CA LEU A 132 12.00 -8.90 14.12
C LEU A 132 12.44 -9.85 15.24
N GLU A 133 11.75 -10.97 15.35
CA GLU A 133 12.22 -12.14 16.08
C GLU A 133 12.35 -13.28 15.08
N SER A 134 13.49 -13.95 15.06
CA SER A 134 13.72 -15.09 14.19
C SER A 134 14.33 -16.25 14.96
N SER A 135 13.96 -17.47 14.59
CA SER A 135 14.61 -18.68 15.08
C SER A 135 15.23 -19.45 13.92
N PHE A 136 16.54 -19.68 14.02
CA PHE A 136 17.33 -20.45 13.09
C PHE A 136 18.08 -21.55 13.85
N ASN A 137 17.73 -22.82 13.60
CA ASN A 137 18.43 -23.99 14.15
C ASN A 137 18.74 -23.91 15.67
N GLY A 138 17.79 -23.39 16.46
CA GLY A 138 17.94 -23.23 17.91
C GLY A 138 18.63 -21.93 18.36
N HIS A 139 19.05 -21.07 17.43
CA HIS A 139 19.52 -19.72 17.71
C HIS A 139 18.41 -18.70 17.49
N GLU A 140 18.27 -17.77 18.41
CA GLU A 140 17.33 -16.66 18.32
C GLU A 140 18.03 -15.39 17.85
N LEU A 141 17.38 -14.67 16.93
CA LEU A 141 17.76 -13.35 16.49
C LEU A 141 16.63 -12.40 16.84
N HIS A 142 16.98 -11.33 17.56
CA HIS A 142 16.05 -10.25 17.91
C HIS A 142 16.61 -8.94 17.38
N GLY A 143 15.77 -8.11 16.77
CA GLY A 143 16.21 -6.84 16.22
C GLY A 143 15.10 -5.97 15.65
N ILE A 144 15.51 -4.89 14.98
CA ILE A 144 14.61 -4.01 14.26
C ILE A 144 14.91 -4.17 12.77
N LEU A 145 13.87 -4.50 12.01
CA LEU A 145 13.92 -4.51 10.56
C LEU A 145 13.54 -3.13 10.03
N HIS A 146 14.45 -2.53 9.27
CA HIS A 146 14.21 -1.28 8.53
C HIS A 146 14.15 -1.58 7.04
N GLY A 147 13.09 -1.12 6.39
CA GLY A 147 12.93 -1.14 4.94
C GLY A 147 12.77 0.28 4.42
N ASP A 148 13.52 0.63 3.39
CA ASP A 148 13.40 1.91 2.69
C ASP A 148 13.05 1.64 1.22
N LEU A 149 11.99 2.28 0.73
CA LEU A 149 11.60 2.27 -0.67
C LEU A 149 11.61 3.70 -1.19
N LYS A 150 12.55 3.98 -2.09
CA LYS A 150 12.73 5.33 -2.65
C LYS A 150 11.47 5.86 -3.32
N MET A 151 10.73 4.98 -3.99
CA MET A 151 9.57 5.36 -4.78
C MET A 151 8.61 4.18 -4.89
N LEU A 152 7.34 4.43 -4.61
CA LEU A 152 6.23 3.51 -4.82
C LEU A 152 5.23 4.19 -5.75
N ARG A 153 5.00 3.62 -6.93
CA ARG A 153 3.89 4.04 -7.80
C ARG A 153 2.76 3.06 -7.67
N ILE A 154 1.55 3.59 -7.64
CA ILE A 154 0.31 2.83 -7.51
C ILE A 154 -0.60 3.30 -8.62
N ARG A 155 -0.91 2.39 -9.54
CA ARG A 155 -1.97 2.60 -10.54
C ARG A 155 -3.27 2.03 -10.01
N PHE A 156 -4.34 2.81 -10.14
CA PHE A 156 -5.70 2.43 -9.80
C PHE A 156 -6.55 2.51 -11.07
N ALA A 157 -7.16 1.39 -11.44
CA ALA A 157 -8.21 1.38 -12.45
C ALA A 157 -9.50 0.85 -11.83
N ALA A 158 -10.59 1.61 -11.95
CA ALA A 158 -11.90 1.22 -11.44
C ALA A 158 -12.98 1.47 -12.50
N THR A 159 -14.03 0.67 -12.46
CA THR A 159 -15.25 0.90 -13.22
C THR A 159 -16.43 1.10 -12.31
N VAL A 160 -17.30 2.03 -12.68
CA VAL A 160 -18.59 2.26 -12.04
C VAL A 160 -19.68 1.95 -13.05
N GLU A 161 -20.50 0.95 -12.76
CA GLU A 161 -21.71 0.71 -13.55
C GLU A 161 -22.74 1.78 -13.16
N THR A 162 -23.08 2.69 -14.08
CA THR A 162 -23.84 3.91 -13.74
C THR A 162 -25.32 3.66 -13.44
N LYS A 163 -25.84 2.48 -13.80
CA LYS A 163 -27.22 2.06 -13.52
C LYS A 163 -27.40 1.53 -12.11
N THR A 164 -26.39 0.81 -11.60
CA THR A 164 -26.42 0.13 -10.30
C THR A 164 -25.56 0.85 -9.25
N LEU A 165 -24.69 1.76 -9.71
CA LEU A 165 -23.63 2.39 -8.93
C LEU A 165 -22.64 1.39 -8.32
N ASN A 166 -22.56 0.19 -8.88
CA ASN A 166 -21.59 -0.81 -8.47
C ASN A 166 -20.19 -0.37 -8.91
N ILE A 167 -19.27 -0.32 -7.95
CA ILE A 167 -17.86 0.00 -8.19
C ILE A 167 -17.07 -1.31 -8.20
N THR A 168 -16.36 -1.55 -9.30
CA THR A 168 -15.46 -2.68 -9.46
C THR A 168 -14.04 -2.17 -9.66
N LEU A 169 -13.15 -2.57 -8.77
CA LEU A 169 -11.72 -2.36 -8.96
C LEU A 169 -11.20 -3.32 -10.05
N LYS A 170 -10.62 -2.78 -11.12
CA LYS A 170 -10.07 -3.56 -12.24
C LYS A 170 -8.62 -3.95 -12.01
N GLU A 171 -7.80 -2.98 -11.63
CA GLU A 171 -6.36 -3.19 -11.51
C GLU A 171 -5.80 -2.35 -10.37
N ILE A 172 -4.90 -2.98 -9.62
CA ILE A 172 -3.88 -2.30 -8.84
C ILE A 172 -2.55 -2.90 -9.24
N SER A 173 -1.64 -2.06 -9.71
CA SER A 173 -0.28 -2.48 -10.03
C SER A 173 0.74 -1.61 -9.32
N PHE A 174 1.80 -2.28 -8.90
CA PHE A 174 3.01 -1.70 -8.34
C PHE A 174 4.12 -2.03 -9.33
N PRO A 175 4.87 -1.06 -9.86
CA PRO A 175 5.92 -1.36 -10.82
C PRO A 175 6.93 -2.30 -10.17
N HIS A 176 7.28 -3.35 -10.90
CA HIS A 176 8.29 -4.32 -10.49
C HIS A 176 9.62 -3.57 -10.28
N PRO A 177 10.36 -3.83 -9.18
CA PRO A 177 11.76 -3.43 -9.13
C PRO A 177 12.48 -4.24 -10.21
N GLY A 178 12.98 -3.54 -11.23
CA GLY A 178 13.86 -4.14 -12.25
C GLY A 178 15.16 -4.65 -11.65
#